data_AF-A0A2D5IF33-F1
#
_entry.id   AF-A0A2D5IF33-F1
#
_cell.length_a   1.000
_cell.length_b   1.000
_cell.length_c   1.000
_cell.angle_alpha   90.00
_cell.angle_beta   90.00
_cell.angle_gamma   90.00
#
_symmetry.space_group_name_H-M   'P 1'
#
loop_
_entity.id
_entity.type
_entity.pdbx_description
1 polymer ?
#
loop_
_entity_poly.entity_id
_entity_poly.type
_entity_poly.pdbx_seq_one_letter_code
_entity_poly.pdbx_strand_id
1 'polypeptide(L)'
;MAEFEFAGMTFKGGKMFLVLTALSTLAGGAWGAFEFYNDYRNMKETIESYVAPDMSGIEQQLAVQSEEMQSLRTLLDSLDVKVEEVEDTLSEDMDKVETIARRVDDKTAETQREVRDDVYAMEQKLNERVRALDGDLRTLRKDLEDKIQTILDNPLNN
;
A
#
# COMPACT_ATOMS: atom_id res chain seq x y z
N MET A 1 -100.62 -8.29 -21.67
CA MET A 1 -99.77 -7.18 -22.14
C MET A 1 -99.77 -6.14 -21.03
N ALA A 2 -98.64 -5.90 -20.37
CA ALA A 2 -98.57 -4.90 -19.31
C ALA A 2 -98.48 -3.51 -19.95
N GLU A 3 -99.52 -2.72 -19.78
CA GLU A 3 -99.57 -1.31 -20.15
C GLU A 3 -99.34 -0.50 -18.86
N PHE A 4 -98.40 0.44 -18.89
CA PHE A 4 -98.11 1.33 -17.77
C PHE A 4 -98.29 2.77 -18.24
N GLU A 5 -99.01 3.55 -17.45
CA GLU A 5 -99.32 4.95 -17.73
C GLU A 5 -98.52 5.83 -16.78
N PHE A 6 -97.65 6.67 -17.34
CA PHE A 6 -96.92 7.68 -16.59
C PHE A 6 -96.97 8.99 -17.35
N ALA A 7 -97.41 10.05 -16.66
CA ALA A 7 -97.54 11.40 -17.20
C ALA A 7 -98.40 11.53 -18.49
N GLY A 8 -99.51 10.77 -18.60
CA GLY A 8 -100.49 10.93 -19.69
C GLY A 8 -100.12 10.29 -21.03
N MET A 9 -99.07 9.44 -21.08
CA MET A 9 -98.70 8.67 -22.27
C MET A 9 -98.82 7.17 -21.98
N THR A 10 -99.52 6.42 -22.86
CA THR A 10 -99.68 4.96 -22.75
C THR A 10 -98.48 4.27 -23.39
N PHE A 11 -97.66 3.60 -22.57
CA PHE A 11 -96.47 2.92 -23.06
C PHE A 11 -96.71 1.41 -23.21
N LYS A 12 -96.71 0.94 -24.46
CA LYS A 12 -96.65 -0.50 -24.78
C LYS A 12 -95.23 -1.02 -24.44
N GLY A 13 -95.13 -2.21 -23.84
CA GLY A 13 -93.90 -2.73 -23.21
C GLY A 13 -92.57 -2.57 -23.98
N GLY A 14 -92.57 -2.62 -25.32
CA GLY A 14 -91.37 -2.38 -26.12
C GLY A 14 -90.87 -0.92 -26.13
N LYS A 15 -91.77 0.07 -26.11
CA LYS A 15 -91.38 1.49 -26.05
C LYS A 15 -90.83 1.86 -24.67
N MET A 16 -91.36 1.22 -23.62
CA MET A 16 -90.90 1.46 -22.26
C MET A 16 -89.49 0.91 -22.01
N PHE A 17 -89.20 -0.27 -22.58
CA PHE A 17 -87.86 -0.83 -22.57
C PHE A 17 -86.84 0.09 -23.25
N LEU A 18 -87.17 0.69 -24.41
CA LEU A 18 -86.29 1.63 -25.10
C LEU A 18 -85.98 2.88 -24.27
N VAL A 19 -86.98 3.43 -23.57
CA VAL A 19 -86.77 4.59 -22.68
C VAL A 19 -85.88 4.21 -21.50
N LEU A 20 -86.10 3.04 -20.89
CA LEU A 20 -85.25 2.56 -19.79
C LEU A 20 -83.81 2.32 -20.24
N THR A 21 -83.59 1.70 -21.41
CA THR A 21 -82.25 1.52 -21.98
C THR A 21 -81.58 2.86 -22.25
N ALA A 22 -82.28 3.82 -22.84
CA ALA A 22 -81.74 5.16 -23.10
C ALA A 22 -81.36 5.89 -21.80
N LEU A 23 -82.20 5.81 -20.76
CA LEU A 23 -81.90 6.38 -19.44
C LEU A 23 -80.73 5.69 -18.76
N SER A 24 -80.61 4.36 -18.86
CA SER A 24 -79.47 3.61 -18.32
C SER A 24 -78.16 3.97 -19.03
N THR A 25 -78.18 4.15 -20.35
CA THR A 25 -77.00 4.62 -21.10
C THR A 25 -76.62 6.04 -20.74
N LEU A 26 -77.59 6.94 -20.56
CA LEU A 26 -77.33 8.31 -20.10
C LEU A 26 -76.79 8.35 -18.66
N ALA A 27 -77.33 7.53 -17.76
CA ALA A 27 -76.86 7.42 -16.39
C ALA A 27 -75.42 6.85 -16.32
N GLY A 28 -75.11 5.83 -17.12
CA GLY A 28 -73.75 5.29 -17.24
C GLY A 28 -72.77 6.28 -17.87
N GLY A 29 -73.19 7.03 -18.90
CA GLY A 29 -72.38 8.08 -19.53
C GLY A 29 -72.11 9.25 -18.59
N ALA A 30 -73.12 9.66 -17.80
CA ALA A 30 -72.96 10.69 -16.77
C ALA A 30 -72.01 10.24 -15.65
N TRP A 31 -72.09 8.97 -15.22
CA TRP A 31 -71.17 8.41 -14.23
C TRP A 31 -69.73 8.36 -14.76
N GLY A 32 -69.52 7.89 -15.99
CA GLY A 32 -68.19 7.88 -16.61
C GLY A 32 -67.59 9.28 -16.76
N ALA A 33 -68.39 10.27 -17.20
CA ALA A 33 -67.94 11.66 -17.31
C ALA A 33 -67.61 12.27 -15.94
N PHE A 34 -68.37 11.92 -14.90
CA PHE A 34 -68.11 12.33 -13.52
C PHE A 34 -66.80 11.74 -13.00
N GLU A 35 -66.54 10.44 -13.21
CA GLU A 35 -65.32 9.79 -12.75
C GLU A 35 -64.07 10.42 -13.39
N PHE A 36 -64.09 10.66 -14.71
CA PHE A 36 -63.00 11.37 -15.38
C PHE A 36 -62.77 12.78 -14.84
N TYR A 37 -63.84 13.51 -14.54
CA TYR A 37 -63.72 14.84 -13.95
C TYR A 37 -63.15 14.77 -12.52
N ASN A 38 -63.57 13.79 -11.74
CA ASN A 38 -63.09 13.56 -10.38
C ASN A 38 -61.60 13.19 -10.37
N ASP A 39 -61.19 12.24 -11.21
CA ASP A 39 -59.78 11.86 -11.38
C ASP A 39 -58.92 13.03 -11.84
N TYR A 40 -59.41 13.83 -12.79
CA TYR A 40 -58.72 15.04 -13.21
C TYR A 40 -58.54 16.03 -12.06
N ARG A 41 -59.58 16.25 -11.23
CA ARG A 41 -59.50 17.15 -10.08
C ARG A 41 -58.56 16.62 -9.00
N ASN A 42 -58.59 15.32 -8.70
CA ASN A 42 -57.70 14.66 -7.74
C ASN A 42 -56.23 14.71 -8.20
N MET A 43 -55.98 14.45 -9.49
CA MET A 43 -54.64 14.56 -10.07
C MET A 43 -54.15 16.00 -10.02
N LYS A 44 -55.00 16.96 -10.38
CA LYS A 44 -54.67 18.39 -10.30
C LYS A 44 -54.33 18.80 -8.87
N GLU A 45 -55.14 18.40 -7.89
CA GLU A 45 -54.89 18.68 -6.47
C GLU A 45 -53.59 18.02 -5.98
N THR A 46 -53.31 16.79 -6.42
CA THR A 46 -52.05 16.09 -6.10
C THR A 46 -50.83 16.81 -6.68
N ILE A 47 -50.92 17.31 -7.91
CA ILE A 47 -49.85 18.08 -8.56
C ILE A 47 -49.68 19.45 -7.90
N GLU A 48 -50.79 20.14 -7.61
CA GLU A 48 -50.78 21.46 -6.98
C GLU A 48 -50.29 21.42 -5.52
N SER A 49 -50.49 20.30 -4.82
CA SER A 49 -50.02 20.09 -3.45
C SER A 49 -48.63 19.43 -3.34
N TYR A 50 -48.03 19.05 -4.46
CA TYR A 50 -46.71 18.41 -4.46
C TYR A 50 -45.62 19.40 -4.02
N VAL A 51 -44.86 19.01 -2.99
CA VAL A 51 -43.65 19.69 -2.53
C VAL A 51 -42.49 18.73 -2.69
N ALA A 52 -41.43 19.17 -3.36
CA ALA A 52 -40.23 18.37 -3.53
C ALA A 52 -39.65 17.97 -2.16
N PRO A 53 -39.17 16.73 -2.00
CA PRO A 53 -38.56 16.30 -0.74
C PRO A 53 -37.31 17.13 -0.43
N ASP A 54 -37.03 17.34 0.86
CA ASP A 54 -35.81 18.02 1.30
C ASP A 54 -34.58 17.13 1.05
N MET A 55 -33.60 17.65 0.31
CA MET A 55 -32.36 16.97 -0.04
C MET A 55 -31.16 17.42 0.81
N SER A 56 -31.37 18.35 1.75
CA SER A 56 -30.30 18.96 2.57
C SER A 56 -29.39 17.93 3.25
N GLY A 57 -29.94 16.84 3.78
CA GLY A 57 -29.17 15.78 4.42
C GLY A 57 -28.24 15.02 3.47
N ILE A 58 -28.67 14.81 2.22
CA ILE A 58 -27.86 14.15 1.19
C ILE A 58 -26.78 15.12 0.68
N GLU A 59 -27.15 16.38 0.45
CA GLU A 59 -26.21 17.42 0.04
C GLU A 59 -25.09 17.61 1.07
N GLN A 60 -25.43 17.60 2.37
CA GLN A 60 -24.44 17.70 3.44
C GLN A 60 -23.49 16.51 3.46
N GLN A 61 -23.98 15.28 3.28
CA GLN A 61 -23.14 14.09 3.22
C GLN A 61 -22.20 14.11 2.00
N LEU A 62 -22.71 14.54 0.84
CA LEU A 62 -21.89 14.71 -0.37
C LEU A 62 -20.82 15.79 -0.19
N ALA A 63 -21.15 16.89 0.51
CA ALA A 63 -20.18 17.95 0.79
C ALA A 63 -19.03 17.43 1.68
N VAL A 64 -19.34 16.72 2.77
CA VAL A 64 -18.32 16.10 3.63
C VAL A 64 -17.49 15.09 2.86
N GLN A 65 -18.11 14.21 2.09
CA GLN A 65 -17.39 13.23 1.28
C GLN A 65 -16.48 13.89 0.24
N SER A 66 -16.92 14.99 -0.38
CA SER A 66 -16.10 15.77 -1.32
C SER A 66 -14.88 16.38 -0.62
N GLU A 67 -15.04 16.89 0.59
CA GLU A 67 -13.94 17.45 1.39
C GLU A 67 -12.94 16.36 1.79
N GLU A 68 -13.42 15.22 2.28
CA GLU A 68 -12.59 14.05 2.59
C GLU A 68 -11.79 13.60 1.36
N MET A 69 -12.43 13.50 0.19
CA MET A 69 -11.76 13.15 -1.06
C MET A 69 -10.69 14.17 -1.48
N GLN A 70 -10.90 15.46 -1.26
CA GLN A 70 -9.88 16.49 -1.52
C GLN A 70 -8.70 16.38 -0.56
N SER A 71 -8.96 16.11 0.72
CA SER A 71 -7.90 15.87 1.71
C SER A 71 -7.07 14.63 1.35
N LEU A 72 -7.72 13.55 0.91
CA LEU A 72 -7.06 12.31 0.50
C LEU A 72 -6.18 12.54 -0.73
N ARG A 73 -6.66 13.32 -1.71
CA ARG A 73 -5.85 13.70 -2.88
C ARG A 73 -4.59 14.45 -2.47
N THR A 74 -4.73 15.43 -1.58
CA THR A 74 -3.60 16.21 -1.06
C THR A 74 -2.59 15.34 -0.32
N LEU A 75 -3.07 14.37 0.45
CA LEU A 75 -2.23 13.37 1.13
C LEU A 75 -1.49 12.48 0.15
N LEU A 76 -2.15 12.03 -0.92
CA LEU A 76 -1.54 11.21 -1.96
C LEU A 76 -0.46 11.99 -2.72
N ASP A 77 -0.73 13.23 -3.11
CA ASP A 77 0.27 14.09 -3.77
C ASP A 77 1.48 14.32 -2.86
N SER A 78 1.26 14.55 -1.56
CA SER A 78 2.36 14.67 -0.59
C SER A 78 3.13 13.35 -0.41
N LEU A 79 2.46 12.21 -0.52
CA LEU A 79 3.10 10.91 -0.38
C LEU A 79 3.97 10.60 -1.60
N ASP A 80 3.49 10.94 -2.81
CA ASP A 80 4.22 10.77 -4.07
C ASP A 80 5.57 11.51 -4.03
N VAL A 81 5.55 12.79 -3.65
CA VAL A 81 6.78 13.60 -3.47
C VAL A 81 7.73 12.99 -2.45
N LYS A 82 7.21 12.46 -1.34
CA LYS A 82 8.05 11.82 -0.31
C LYS A 82 8.65 10.51 -0.78
N VAL A 83 7.93 9.76 -1.61
CA VAL A 83 8.44 8.51 -2.19
C VAL A 83 9.60 8.82 -3.14
N GLU A 84 9.44 9.83 -4.01
CA GLU A 84 10.51 10.30 -4.90
C GLU A 84 11.76 10.74 -4.13
N GLU A 85 11.60 11.54 -3.06
CA GLU A 85 12.72 11.97 -2.19
C GLU A 85 13.43 10.77 -1.53
N VAL A 86 12.68 9.76 -1.10
CA VAL A 86 13.25 8.54 -0.51
C VAL A 86 13.99 7.71 -1.55
N GLU A 87 13.47 7.60 -2.78
CA GLU A 87 14.13 6.89 -3.87
C GLU A 87 15.46 7.56 -4.26
N ASP A 88 15.49 8.88 -4.35
CA ASP A 88 16.71 9.66 -4.61
C ASP A 88 17.74 9.46 -3.50
N THR A 89 17.32 9.58 -2.24
CA THR A 89 18.19 9.39 -1.07
C THR A 89 18.75 7.96 -1.02
N LEU A 90 17.92 6.96 -1.30
CA LEU A 90 18.34 5.57 -1.30
C LEU A 90 19.36 5.31 -2.41
N SER A 91 19.17 5.90 -3.58
CA SER A 91 20.10 5.80 -4.70
C SER A 91 21.47 6.40 -4.34
N GLU A 92 21.48 7.58 -3.73
CA GLU A 92 22.73 8.23 -3.26
C GLU A 92 23.44 7.39 -2.19
N ASP A 93 22.68 6.82 -1.26
CA ASP A 93 23.24 5.97 -0.20
C ASP A 93 23.79 4.65 -0.76
N MET A 94 23.15 4.07 -1.79
CA MET A 94 23.69 2.91 -2.50
C MET A 94 25.04 3.22 -3.16
N ASP A 95 25.18 4.38 -3.81
CA ASP A 95 26.45 4.82 -4.43
C ASP A 95 27.56 5.01 -3.37
N LYS A 96 27.21 5.56 -2.21
CA LYS A 96 28.13 5.69 -1.07
C LYS A 96 28.56 4.32 -0.55
N VAL A 97 27.62 3.38 -0.39
CA VAL A 97 27.90 2.01 0.06
C VAL A 97 28.83 1.31 -0.93
N GLU A 98 28.58 1.43 -2.23
CA GLU A 98 29.46 0.86 -3.25
C GLU A 98 30.89 1.45 -3.16
N THR A 99 30.99 2.77 -3.02
CA THR A 99 32.28 3.45 -2.87
C THR A 99 33.03 2.99 -1.62
N ILE A 100 32.32 2.83 -0.50
CA ILE A 100 32.90 2.32 0.75
C ILE A 100 33.35 0.87 0.57
N ALA A 101 32.54 0.02 -0.03
CA ALA A 101 32.87 -1.39 -0.29
C ALA A 101 34.16 -1.50 -1.12
N ARG A 102 34.26 -0.75 -2.24
CA ARG A 102 35.47 -0.70 -3.07
C ARG A 102 36.69 -0.25 -2.27
N ARG A 103 36.56 0.79 -1.43
CA ARG A 103 37.66 1.26 -0.57
C ARG A 103 38.09 0.23 0.46
N VAL A 104 37.13 -0.50 1.05
CA VAL A 104 37.41 -1.57 2.01
C VAL A 104 38.15 -2.72 1.31
N ASP A 105 37.74 -3.09 0.10
CA ASP A 105 38.42 -4.13 -0.68
C ASP A 105 39.86 -3.73 -1.02
N ASP A 106 40.06 -2.49 -1.50
CA ASP A 106 41.40 -1.96 -1.78
C ASP A 106 42.30 -1.96 -0.55
N LYS A 107 41.77 -1.48 0.60
CA LYS A 107 42.52 -1.44 1.85
C LYS A 107 42.82 -2.85 2.37
N THR A 108 41.88 -3.78 2.22
CA THR A 108 42.07 -5.18 2.60
C THR A 108 43.17 -5.81 1.75
N ALA A 109 43.16 -5.58 0.44
CA ALA A 109 44.20 -6.06 -0.46
C ALA A 109 45.58 -5.46 -0.14
N GLU A 110 45.65 -4.18 0.20
CA GLU A 110 46.87 -3.52 0.66
C GLU A 110 47.40 -4.16 1.95
N THR A 111 46.55 -4.26 2.98
CA THR A 111 46.93 -4.87 4.27
C THR A 111 47.36 -6.33 4.12
N GLN A 112 46.72 -7.11 3.23
CA GLN A 112 47.16 -8.47 2.94
C GLN A 112 48.56 -8.55 2.33
N ARG A 113 48.91 -7.58 1.46
CA ARG A 113 50.27 -7.49 0.89
C ARG A 113 51.28 -7.09 1.96
N GLU A 114 50.97 -6.08 2.76
CA GLU A 114 51.84 -5.61 3.86
C GLU A 114 52.12 -6.73 4.87
N VAL A 115 51.09 -7.44 5.33
CA VAL A 115 51.25 -8.60 6.22
C VAL A 115 52.12 -9.68 5.59
N ARG A 116 51.97 -9.94 4.29
CA ARG A 116 52.81 -10.93 3.59
C ARG A 116 54.28 -10.48 3.56
N ASP A 117 54.54 -9.22 3.26
CA ASP A 117 55.89 -8.67 3.20
C ASP A 117 56.55 -8.66 4.59
N ASP A 118 55.79 -8.33 5.63
CA ASP A 118 56.24 -8.40 7.03
C ASP A 118 56.59 -9.84 7.43
N VAL A 119 55.76 -10.81 7.05
CA VAL A 119 56.04 -12.24 7.30
C VAL A 119 57.35 -12.66 6.62
N TYR A 120 57.58 -12.27 5.36
CA TYR A 120 58.84 -12.58 4.68
C TYR A 120 60.06 -11.92 5.35
N ALA A 121 59.94 -10.65 5.76
CA ALA A 121 60.99 -9.96 6.48
C ALA A 121 61.29 -10.62 7.84
N MET A 122 60.24 -11.04 8.56
CA MET A 122 60.36 -11.79 9.80
C MET A 122 61.03 -13.16 9.59
N GLU A 123 60.62 -13.92 8.58
CA GLU A 123 61.23 -15.20 8.24
C GLU A 123 62.72 -15.07 7.94
N GLN A 124 63.12 -14.06 7.17
CA GLN A 124 64.52 -13.79 6.90
C GLN A 124 65.31 -13.48 8.18
N LYS A 125 64.78 -12.58 9.01
CA LYS A 125 65.41 -12.18 10.28
C LYS A 125 65.49 -13.35 11.27
N LEU A 126 64.47 -14.20 11.31
CA LEU A 126 64.47 -15.43 12.12
C LEU A 126 65.55 -16.39 11.63
N ASN A 127 65.65 -16.62 10.33
CA ASN A 127 66.70 -17.47 9.75
C ASN A 127 68.12 -16.96 10.07
N GLU A 128 68.34 -15.64 9.97
CA GLU A 128 69.61 -15.02 10.36
C GLU A 128 69.93 -15.24 11.85
N ARG A 129 68.93 -15.04 12.73
CA ARG A 129 69.09 -15.29 14.18
C ARG A 129 69.37 -16.74 14.51
N VAL A 130 68.69 -17.68 13.85
CA VAL A 130 68.93 -19.12 14.04
C VAL A 130 70.36 -19.48 13.63
N ARG A 131 70.84 -18.98 12.48
CA ARG A 131 72.23 -19.21 12.04
C ARG A 131 73.26 -18.63 13.01
N ALA A 132 73.01 -17.43 13.54
CA ALA A 132 73.87 -16.83 14.55
C ALA A 132 73.91 -17.67 15.83
N LEU A 133 72.73 -18.10 16.31
CA LEU A 133 72.60 -18.96 17.49
C LEU A 133 73.32 -20.30 17.30
N ASP A 134 73.21 -20.92 16.13
CA ASP A 134 73.95 -22.16 15.81
C ASP A 134 75.47 -21.94 15.86
N GLY A 135 75.94 -20.77 15.42
CA GLY A 135 77.34 -20.36 15.54
C GLY A 135 77.79 -20.23 16.99
N ASP A 136 77.02 -19.49 17.79
CA ASP A 136 77.30 -19.29 19.23
C ASP A 136 77.32 -20.62 19.99
N LEU A 137 76.37 -21.53 19.71
CA LEU A 137 76.32 -22.87 20.31
C LEU A 137 77.53 -23.72 19.95
N ARG A 138 78.07 -23.61 18.73
CA ARG A 138 79.30 -24.32 18.34
C ARG A 138 80.51 -23.78 19.09
N THR A 139 80.63 -22.47 19.22
CA THR A 139 81.70 -21.84 20.01
C THR A 139 81.60 -22.24 21.47
N LEU A 140 80.42 -22.14 22.07
CA LEU A 140 80.20 -22.50 23.48
C LEU A 140 80.51 -23.97 23.75
N ARG A 141 80.16 -24.87 22.82
CA ARG A 141 80.54 -26.29 22.90
C ARG A 141 82.05 -26.47 22.88
N LYS A 142 82.75 -25.80 21.97
CA LYS A 142 84.22 -25.87 21.86
C LYS A 142 84.89 -25.34 23.12
N ASP A 143 84.43 -24.20 23.64
CA ASP A 143 84.95 -23.62 24.88
C ASP A 143 84.75 -24.54 26.10
N LEU A 144 83.61 -25.24 26.15
CA LEU A 144 83.35 -26.26 27.18
C LEU A 144 84.29 -27.46 27.04
N GLU A 145 84.47 -27.99 25.82
CA GLU A 145 85.42 -29.07 25.54
C GLU A 145 86.86 -28.68 25.93
N ASP A 146 87.33 -27.50 25.52
CA ASP A 146 88.67 -26.99 25.83
C ASP A 146 88.89 -26.82 27.35
N LYS A 147 87.88 -26.32 28.07
CA LYS A 147 87.92 -26.22 29.55
C LYS A 147 87.97 -27.59 30.21
N ILE A 148 87.16 -28.55 29.76
CA ILE A 148 87.16 -29.92 30.29
C ILE A 148 88.53 -30.56 30.06
N GLN A 149 89.09 -30.43 28.86
CA GLN A 149 90.41 -30.95 28.51
C GLN A 149 91.51 -30.33 29.39
N THR A 150 91.47 -29.01 29.59
CA THR A 150 92.42 -28.30 30.48
C THR A 150 92.35 -28.78 31.93
N ILE A 151 91.15 -29.10 32.43
CA ILE A 151 90.95 -29.65 33.78
C ILE A 151 91.47 -31.10 33.88
N LEU A 152 91.28 -31.90 32.83
CA LEU A 152 91.78 -33.27 32.74
C LEU A 152 93.31 -33.33 32.63
N ASP A 153 93.90 -32.43 31.85
CA ASP A 153 95.35 -32.37 31.61
C ASP A 153 96.10 -31.61 32.71
N ASN A 154 95.40 -31.11 33.74
CA ASN A 154 96.01 -30.38 34.85
C ASN A 154 96.83 -31.34 35.75
N PRO A 155 98.16 -31.17 35.85
CA PRO A 155 99.03 -32.06 36.63
C PRO A 155 98.84 -31.97 38.16
N LEU A 156 98.01 -31.05 38.66
CA LEU A 156 97.64 -30.93 40.07
C LEU A 156 96.37 -31.72 40.44
N ASN A 157 95.78 -32.47 39.50
CA ASN A 157 94.54 -33.23 39.69
C ASN A 157 94.76 -34.73 40.04
N ASN A 158 95.99 -35.10 40.44
CA ASN A 158 96.36 -36.38 41.07
C ASN A 158 96.92 -36.15 42.48
#